data_AF-A0A919EQG2-F1
#
_entry.id   AF-A0A919EQG2-F1
#
_cell.length_a   1.000
_cell.length_b   1.000
_cell.length_c   1.000
_cell.angle_alpha   90.00
_cell.angle_beta   90.00
_cell.angle_gamma   90.00
#
_symmetry.space_group_name_H-M   'P 1'
#
loop_
_entity.id
_entity.type
_entity.pdbx_description
1 polymer ?
#
loop_
_entity_poly.entity_id
_entity_poly.type
_entity_poly.pdbx_seq_one_letter_code
_entity_poly.pdbx_strand_id
1 'polypeptide(L)'
;MPWQDTPHSTPHDTPHTPRHDSAHRFAHEVPPLAGGPGGAPADSPPGPGRAERRRAAAKRGRRGRTTPGRASPRRRQGAQAAAVPARPSSRVEARRAARREAKAAKDTTGAVVGELFITLGVVMLLFVAYQLWWTNVLAGQETDQAKAKIEDTWAKGESKPDVFAPGEGFAIMYIPKLDVVVPVAEGISKPKVLDKGMVGHYGEGKLKTAMPSDKQGNFAVAGHRNTHGEPFRYINRLKPGDPIVVETQDAYYTYEMASILPQTAPSNISVIDPVPKGSGFTGPGRYITLTTCTPEFTSTYRMIVWGKLVEERPRSKGKPTALVG
;
A
#
# COMPACT_ATOMS: atom_id res chain seq x y z
N MET A 1 11.20 67.81 -42.48
CA MET A 1 11.22 68.90 -41.48
C MET A 1 10.82 68.30 -40.13
N PRO A 2 11.72 68.32 -39.13
CA PRO A 2 11.50 67.79 -37.79
C PRO A 2 11.02 68.89 -36.83
N TRP A 3 10.31 68.51 -35.76
CA TRP A 3 10.02 69.39 -34.63
C TRP A 3 10.87 69.02 -33.41
N GLN A 4 11.32 70.08 -32.74
CA GLN A 4 12.41 70.17 -31.77
C GLN A 4 11.94 69.90 -30.32
N ASP A 5 12.70 69.07 -29.62
CA ASP A 5 13.51 69.36 -28.41
C ASP A 5 13.06 70.29 -27.25
N THR A 6 13.33 69.75 -26.03
CA THR A 6 13.78 70.37 -24.75
C THR A 6 12.76 70.45 -23.57
N PRO A 7 13.21 70.59 -22.29
CA PRO A 7 13.29 69.50 -21.30
C PRO A 7 12.70 69.93 -19.93
N HIS A 8 12.88 69.14 -18.84
CA HIS A 8 13.09 69.57 -17.43
C HIS A 8 13.06 68.33 -16.52
N SER A 9 14.20 67.89 -15.97
CA SER A 9 14.78 68.26 -14.67
C SER A 9 14.10 67.57 -13.46
N THR A 10 14.79 66.55 -12.92
CA THR A 10 14.66 66.02 -11.54
C THR A 10 15.14 67.09 -10.53
N PRO A 11 14.86 66.99 -9.19
CA PRO A 11 15.71 66.13 -8.33
C PRO A 11 15.16 65.69 -6.93
N HIS A 12 15.97 64.84 -6.27
CA HIS A 12 16.20 64.66 -4.81
C HIS A 12 15.17 63.88 -3.95
N ASP A 13 15.55 62.70 -3.44
CA ASP A 13 16.13 62.39 -2.10
C ASP A 13 15.01 62.13 -1.07
N THR A 14 14.95 61.09 -0.25
CA THR A 14 15.97 60.44 0.59
C THR A 14 15.39 59.15 1.23
N PRO A 15 16.22 58.32 1.89
CA PRO A 15 15.84 56.99 2.38
C PRO A 15 15.35 57.00 3.83
N HIS A 16 14.36 56.14 4.14
CA HIS A 16 13.99 55.86 5.53
C HIS A 16 14.34 54.41 5.92
N THR A 17 15.37 54.30 6.75
CA THR A 17 15.47 53.26 7.78
C THR A 17 15.01 53.85 9.11
N PRO A 18 14.42 53.02 9.98
CA PRO A 18 14.87 53.05 11.36
C PRO A 18 15.17 51.64 11.90
N ARG A 19 16.31 51.53 12.60
CA ARG A 19 16.58 50.51 13.61
C ARG A 19 15.73 50.81 14.85
N HIS A 20 15.23 49.77 15.52
CA HIS A 20 15.29 49.72 16.98
C HIS A 20 15.33 48.26 17.47
N ASP A 21 16.20 48.08 18.45
CA ASP A 21 16.47 46.91 19.26
C ASP A 21 15.22 46.24 19.84
N SER A 22 15.31 44.93 20.10
CA SER A 22 15.03 44.33 21.41
C SER A 22 15.24 42.82 21.36
N ALA A 23 16.36 42.38 21.93
CA ALA A 23 16.58 41.00 22.30
C ALA A 23 15.63 40.62 23.45
N HIS A 24 14.70 39.69 23.22
CA HIS A 24 14.02 38.97 24.29
C HIS A 24 14.40 37.49 24.23
N ARG A 25 15.44 37.17 25.01
CA ARG A 25 15.67 35.84 25.57
C ARG A 25 14.52 35.51 26.52
N PHE A 26 13.79 34.44 26.23
CA PHE A 26 13.06 33.69 27.25
C PHE A 26 13.68 32.30 27.33
N ALA A 27 14.69 32.19 28.18
CA ALA A 27 15.15 30.94 28.73
C ALA A 27 14.17 30.53 29.83
N HIS A 28 13.45 29.42 29.64
CA HIS A 28 12.85 28.71 30.75
C HIS A 28 13.91 27.78 31.33
N GLU A 29 14.62 28.30 32.31
CA GLU A 29 15.47 27.57 33.23
C GLU A 29 14.55 26.90 34.26
N VAL A 30 14.52 25.57 34.28
CA VAL A 30 13.93 24.78 35.36
C VAL A 30 15.11 24.22 36.17
N PRO A 31 15.17 24.45 37.50
CA PRO A 31 16.33 24.09 38.31
C PRO A 31 16.47 22.58 38.53
N PRO A 32 17.69 22.05 38.74
CA PRO A 32 17.92 20.66 39.08
C PRO A 32 17.78 20.46 40.59
N LEU A 33 17.03 19.43 41.00
CA LEU A 33 17.09 18.92 42.38
C LEU A 33 17.98 17.68 42.41
N ALA A 34 19.19 17.87 42.91
CA ALA A 34 20.06 16.80 43.40
C ALA A 34 19.74 16.53 44.89
N GLY A 35 19.80 15.27 45.31
CA GLY A 35 20.07 14.94 46.72
C GLY A 35 19.34 13.74 47.32
N GLY A 36 19.85 12.53 47.05
CA GLY A 36 20.27 11.60 48.10
C GLY A 36 19.25 10.81 48.93
N PRO A 37 19.69 9.71 49.58
CA PRO A 37 18.91 8.47 49.67
C PRO A 37 18.35 8.18 51.07
N GLY A 38 17.31 7.34 51.16
CA GLY A 38 16.94 6.68 52.40
C GLY A 38 15.53 6.10 52.44
N GLY A 39 15.42 4.79 52.71
CA GLY A 39 14.23 4.20 53.31
C GLY A 39 13.44 3.23 52.43
N ALA A 40 13.85 1.96 52.42
CA ALA A 40 12.97 0.85 52.09
C ALA A 40 11.81 0.75 53.11
N PRO A 41 10.65 0.20 52.69
CA PRO A 41 10.25 -1.06 53.31
C PRO A 41 9.67 -2.10 52.35
N ALA A 42 10.17 -3.33 52.54
CA ALA A 42 9.47 -4.62 52.49
C ALA A 42 8.44 -4.88 51.39
N ASP A 43 8.89 -5.60 50.37
CA ASP A 43 8.07 -6.44 49.49
C ASP A 43 7.24 -7.45 50.32
N SER A 44 5.91 -7.33 50.22
CA SER A 44 4.99 -8.40 50.57
C SER A 44 4.71 -9.23 49.31
N PRO A 45 4.79 -10.57 49.35
CA PRO A 45 4.61 -11.38 48.15
C PRO A 45 3.14 -11.32 47.68
N PRO A 46 2.88 -11.24 46.37
CA PRO A 46 1.52 -11.25 45.86
C PRO A 46 0.87 -12.61 46.16
N GLY A 47 -0.24 -12.60 46.89
CA GLY A 47 -1.05 -13.79 47.14
C GLY A 47 -1.56 -14.42 45.85
N PRO A 48 -1.90 -15.72 45.85
CA PRO A 48 -2.20 -16.47 44.64
C PRO A 48 -3.39 -15.87 43.88
N GLY A 49 -3.12 -15.53 42.63
CA GLY A 49 -4.09 -14.96 41.69
C GLY A 49 -5.26 -15.91 41.44
N ARG A 50 -6.38 -15.35 40.96
CA ARG A 50 -7.66 -16.04 40.73
C ARG A 50 -7.52 -17.34 39.89
N ALA A 51 -6.47 -17.45 39.06
CA ALA A 51 -6.14 -18.62 38.25
C ALA A 51 -5.56 -19.81 39.07
N GLU A 52 -4.84 -19.53 40.15
CA GLU A 52 -4.16 -20.54 40.97
C GLU A 52 -5.13 -21.21 41.95
N ARG A 53 -6.14 -20.46 42.43
CA ARG A 53 -7.26 -21.01 43.23
C ARG A 53 -8.12 -22.00 42.44
N ARG A 54 -8.20 -21.87 41.11
CA ARG A 54 -8.91 -22.84 40.25
C ARG A 54 -8.11 -24.12 40.00
N ARG A 55 -6.77 -24.09 40.04
CA ARG A 55 -5.92 -25.29 39.89
C ARG A 55 -5.84 -26.14 41.17
N ALA A 56 -5.96 -25.53 42.36
CA ALA A 56 -5.98 -26.26 43.64
C ALA A 56 -7.25 -27.13 43.83
N ALA A 57 -8.39 -26.75 43.24
CA ALA A 57 -9.63 -27.52 43.33
C ALA A 57 -9.66 -28.77 42.41
N ALA A 58 -8.83 -28.81 41.35
CA ALA A 58 -8.82 -29.90 40.38
C ALA A 58 -7.92 -31.10 40.79
N LYS A 59 -7.06 -30.94 41.81
CA LYS A 59 -6.04 -31.94 42.19
C LYS A 59 -6.47 -32.92 43.31
N ARG A 60 -7.69 -32.82 43.83
CA ARG A 60 -8.19 -33.65 44.96
C ARG A 60 -9.06 -34.86 44.55
N GLY A 61 -9.12 -35.21 43.26
CA GLY A 61 -10.02 -36.27 42.75
C GLY A 61 -9.34 -37.53 42.20
N ARG A 62 -8.00 -37.64 42.20
CA ARG A 62 -7.30 -38.77 41.58
C ARG A 62 -6.18 -39.29 42.49
N ARG A 63 -6.52 -40.25 43.35
CA ARG A 63 -5.60 -41.32 43.79
C ARG A 63 -6.35 -42.37 44.60
N GLY A 64 -6.28 -43.61 44.12
CA GLY A 64 -6.53 -44.80 44.93
C GLY A 64 -7.53 -45.78 44.33
N ARG A 65 -7.06 -46.69 43.47
CA ARG A 65 -7.05 -48.13 43.82
C ARG A 65 -6.21 -48.92 42.82
N THR A 66 -5.16 -49.52 43.38
CA THR A 66 -4.24 -50.48 42.79
C THR A 66 -4.89 -51.86 42.66
N THR A 67 -4.49 -52.58 41.63
CA THR A 67 -4.79 -53.97 41.28
C THR A 67 -4.19 -54.96 42.29
N PRO A 68 -4.79 -56.15 42.44
CA PRO A 68 -3.94 -57.34 42.46
C PRO A 68 -4.45 -58.48 41.56
N GLY A 69 -3.50 -59.06 40.83
CA GLY A 69 -3.17 -60.49 40.89
C GLY A 69 -4.22 -61.53 40.48
N ARG A 70 -4.00 -62.10 39.29
CA ARG A 70 -4.64 -63.29 38.71
C ARG A 70 -4.11 -64.57 39.37
N ALA A 71 -4.99 -65.46 39.85
CA ALA A 71 -4.71 -66.88 40.06
C ALA A 71 -5.96 -67.73 39.73
N SER A 72 -5.77 -68.78 38.94
CA SER A 72 -6.78 -69.69 38.38
C SER A 72 -7.10 -70.87 39.36
N PRO A 73 -7.87 -71.91 38.97
CA PRO A 73 -9.25 -72.10 39.44
C PRO A 73 -9.40 -73.36 40.32
N ARG A 74 -10.31 -73.34 41.31
CA ARG A 74 -10.71 -74.57 42.01
C ARG A 74 -12.22 -74.73 42.04
N ARG A 75 -12.64 -75.67 41.18
CA ARG A 75 -13.91 -76.40 41.09
C ARG A 75 -14.70 -76.47 42.40
N ARG A 76 -15.92 -75.91 42.41
CA ARG A 76 -17.05 -76.40 43.22
C ARG A 76 -18.31 -76.43 42.35
N GLN A 77 -18.96 -77.58 42.43
CA GLN A 77 -20.16 -77.97 41.71
C GLN A 77 -21.39 -77.21 42.22
N GLY A 78 -22.37 -77.05 41.33
CA GLY A 78 -23.80 -77.06 41.67
C GLY A 78 -24.36 -75.82 42.36
N ALA A 79 -24.94 -74.92 41.57
CA ALA A 79 -26.27 -74.33 41.81
C ALA A 79 -26.55 -73.29 40.71
N GLN A 80 -27.61 -73.49 39.95
CA GLN A 80 -28.22 -72.44 39.13
C GLN A 80 -28.75 -71.35 40.09
N ALA A 81 -27.99 -70.27 40.26
CA ALA A 81 -28.46 -69.08 40.94
C ALA A 81 -28.89 -68.06 39.89
N ALA A 82 -30.18 -67.73 39.95
CA ALA A 82 -30.87 -66.81 39.07
C ALA A 82 -30.14 -65.48 38.87
N ALA A 83 -30.23 -64.94 37.65
CA ALA A 83 -29.80 -63.59 37.31
C ALA A 83 -30.43 -62.59 38.28
N VAL A 84 -29.60 -61.97 39.13
CA VAL A 84 -30.00 -60.83 39.95
C VAL A 84 -30.22 -59.65 38.99
N PRO A 85 -31.45 -59.10 38.88
CA PRO A 85 -31.67 -57.95 38.02
C PRO A 85 -30.83 -56.77 38.51
N ALA A 86 -30.15 -56.10 37.58
CA ALA A 86 -29.40 -54.89 37.86
C ALA A 86 -30.29 -53.91 38.64
N ARG A 87 -29.81 -53.42 39.79
CA ARG A 87 -30.54 -52.48 40.64
C ARG A 87 -30.97 -51.28 39.78
N PRO A 88 -32.25 -50.85 39.84
CA PRO A 88 -32.72 -49.72 39.06
C PRO A 88 -31.93 -48.48 39.50
N SER A 89 -31.22 -47.86 38.56
CA SER A 89 -30.56 -46.57 38.80
C SER A 89 -31.56 -45.62 39.43
N SER A 90 -31.13 -44.87 40.45
CA SER A 90 -32.05 -43.93 41.10
C SER A 90 -32.54 -42.93 40.05
N ARG A 91 -33.79 -42.48 40.15
CA ARG A 91 -34.38 -41.47 39.24
C ARG A 91 -33.50 -40.22 39.08
N VAL A 92 -32.62 -39.95 40.05
CA VAL A 92 -31.63 -38.86 40.05
C VAL A 92 -30.40 -39.16 39.20
N GLU A 93 -29.89 -40.39 39.20
CA GLU A 93 -28.75 -40.82 38.37
C GLU A 93 -29.15 -40.90 36.89
N ALA A 94 -30.32 -41.45 36.58
CA ALA A 94 -30.87 -41.44 35.22
C ALA A 94 -31.07 -40.01 34.70
N ARG A 95 -31.59 -39.10 35.54
CA ARG A 95 -31.70 -37.67 35.19
C ARG A 95 -30.36 -36.97 35.02
N ARG A 96 -29.33 -37.33 35.80
CA ARG A 96 -27.98 -36.77 35.66
C ARG A 96 -27.26 -37.29 34.41
N ALA A 97 -27.43 -38.57 34.06
CA ALA A 97 -26.91 -39.14 32.83
C ALA A 97 -27.56 -38.49 31.59
N ALA A 98 -28.89 -38.40 31.55
CA ALA A 98 -29.62 -37.72 30.48
C ALA A 98 -29.24 -36.23 30.35
N ARG A 99 -28.99 -35.53 31.46
CA ARG A 99 -28.49 -34.14 31.43
C ARG A 99 -27.05 -34.02 30.93
N ARG A 100 -26.19 -35.01 31.19
CA ARG A 100 -24.80 -35.03 30.69
C ARG A 100 -24.78 -35.33 29.19
N GLU A 101 -25.62 -36.25 28.71
CA GLU A 101 -25.79 -36.54 27.28
C GLU A 101 -26.39 -35.35 26.53
N ALA A 102 -27.42 -34.69 27.09
CA ALA A 102 -27.99 -33.48 26.50
C ALA A 102 -27.00 -32.30 26.49
N LYS A 103 -26.11 -32.20 27.48
CA LYS A 103 -25.05 -31.19 27.52
C LYS A 103 -23.94 -31.51 26.52
N ALA A 104 -23.52 -32.77 26.42
CA ALA A 104 -22.53 -33.21 25.44
C ALA A 104 -23.03 -33.02 24.00
N ALA A 105 -24.29 -33.35 23.70
CA ALA A 105 -24.90 -33.10 22.40
C ALA A 105 -24.98 -31.59 22.06
N LYS A 106 -25.29 -30.73 23.05
CA LYS A 106 -25.26 -29.27 22.89
C LYS A 106 -23.85 -28.73 22.64
N ASP A 107 -22.84 -29.27 23.31
CA ASP A 107 -21.45 -28.86 23.15
C ASP A 107 -20.92 -29.27 21.74
N THR A 108 -21.35 -30.42 21.20
CA THR A 108 -20.98 -30.86 19.84
C THR A 108 -21.64 -30.05 18.72
N THR A 109 -22.93 -29.70 18.83
CA THR A 109 -23.59 -28.84 17.83
C THR A 109 -22.97 -27.45 17.79
N GLY A 110 -22.65 -26.87 18.96
CA GLY A 110 -21.95 -25.59 19.05
C GLY A 110 -20.55 -25.62 18.44
N ALA A 111 -19.82 -26.73 18.61
CA ALA A 111 -18.50 -26.92 18.02
C ALA A 111 -18.56 -27.00 16.48
N VAL A 112 -19.50 -27.77 15.91
CA VAL A 112 -19.67 -27.89 14.44
C VAL A 112 -20.06 -26.57 13.81
N VAL A 113 -21.00 -25.82 14.41
CA VAL A 113 -21.38 -24.49 13.93
C VAL A 113 -20.20 -23.53 14.02
N GLY A 114 -19.47 -23.53 15.13
CA GLY A 114 -18.26 -22.71 15.30
C GLY A 114 -17.19 -23.02 14.26
N GLU A 115 -16.93 -24.30 13.99
CA GLU A 115 -15.98 -24.74 12.97
C GLU A 115 -16.41 -24.34 11.55
N LEU A 116 -17.72 -24.39 11.24
CA LEU A 116 -18.28 -23.89 9.98
C LEU A 116 -18.06 -22.38 9.80
N PHE A 117 -18.25 -21.59 10.86
CA PHE A 117 -17.97 -20.15 10.81
C PHE A 117 -16.46 -19.85 10.71
N ILE A 118 -15.60 -20.63 11.38
CA ILE A 118 -14.15 -20.47 11.29
C ILE A 118 -13.66 -20.82 9.88
N THR A 119 -14.10 -21.95 9.34
CA THR A 119 -13.75 -22.37 7.96
C THR A 119 -14.25 -21.37 6.93
N LEU A 120 -15.50 -20.89 7.05
CA LEU A 120 -16.03 -19.85 6.19
C LEU A 120 -15.20 -18.57 6.27
N GLY A 121 -14.85 -18.12 7.48
CA GLY A 121 -14.01 -16.94 7.68
C GLY A 121 -12.62 -17.09 7.07
N VAL A 122 -11.98 -18.25 7.24
CA VAL A 122 -10.67 -18.55 6.63
C VAL A 122 -10.78 -18.57 5.10
N VAL A 123 -11.81 -19.18 4.53
CA VAL A 123 -12.05 -19.19 3.07
C VAL A 123 -12.25 -17.77 2.56
N MET A 124 -13.01 -16.92 3.26
CA MET A 124 -13.18 -15.52 2.88
C MET A 124 -11.86 -14.74 2.95
N LEU A 125 -11.05 -14.92 4.00
CA LEU A 125 -9.74 -14.28 4.12
C LEU A 125 -8.78 -14.73 3.01
N LEU A 126 -8.75 -16.04 2.71
CA LEU A 126 -7.98 -16.59 1.60
C LEU A 126 -8.46 -16.06 0.25
N PHE A 127 -9.78 -15.91 0.07
CA PHE A 127 -10.34 -15.35 -1.14
C PHE A 127 -9.92 -13.88 -1.33
N VAL A 128 -9.96 -13.06 -0.28
CA VAL A 128 -9.48 -11.67 -0.33
C VAL A 128 -7.98 -11.62 -0.66
N ALA A 129 -7.17 -12.46 0.00
CA ALA A 129 -5.73 -12.55 -0.30
C ALA A 129 -5.48 -13.00 -1.75
N TYR A 130 -6.24 -13.97 -2.25
CA TYR A 130 -6.18 -14.43 -3.63
C TYR A 130 -6.53 -13.31 -4.62
N GLN A 131 -7.60 -12.55 -4.38
CA GLN A 131 -7.98 -11.41 -5.24
C GLN A 131 -6.85 -10.40 -5.35
N LEU A 132 -6.18 -10.05 -4.24
CA LEU A 132 -5.08 -9.08 -4.24
C LEU A 132 -3.81 -9.60 -4.94
N TRP A 133 -3.50 -10.89 -4.77
CA TRP A 133 -2.30 -11.48 -5.35
C TRP A 133 -2.49 -11.82 -6.83
N TRP A 134 -3.61 -12.44 -7.19
CA TRP A 134 -3.88 -12.92 -8.55
C TRP A 134 -3.95 -11.79 -9.57
N THR A 135 -4.62 -10.67 -9.26
CA THR A 135 -4.72 -9.54 -10.20
C THR A 135 -3.37 -8.89 -10.46
N ASN A 136 -2.48 -8.87 -9.46
CA ASN A 136 -1.13 -8.32 -9.63
C ASN A 136 -0.24 -9.24 -10.47
N VAL A 137 -0.37 -10.56 -10.30
CA VAL A 137 0.35 -11.54 -11.14
C VAL A 137 -0.13 -11.48 -12.60
N LEU A 138 -1.45 -11.43 -12.83
CA LEU A 138 -2.02 -11.32 -14.17
C LEU A 138 -1.56 -10.03 -14.88
N ALA A 139 -1.62 -8.90 -14.17
CA ALA A 139 -1.16 -7.63 -14.71
C ALA A 139 0.34 -7.64 -15.04
N GLY A 140 1.17 -8.34 -14.26
CA GLY A 140 2.59 -8.54 -14.57
C GLY A 140 2.79 -9.23 -15.92
N GLN A 141 2.03 -10.30 -16.20
CA GLN A 141 2.08 -10.98 -17.50
C GLN A 141 1.63 -10.07 -18.66
N GLU A 142 0.58 -9.29 -18.47
CA GLU A 142 0.11 -8.34 -19.49
C GLU A 142 1.11 -7.20 -19.71
N THR A 143 1.76 -6.74 -18.65
CA THR A 143 2.82 -5.72 -18.68
C THR A 143 4.03 -6.23 -19.47
N ASP A 144 4.48 -7.46 -19.19
CA ASP A 144 5.62 -8.06 -19.89
C ASP A 144 5.31 -8.30 -21.37
N GLN A 145 4.10 -8.77 -21.70
CA GLN A 145 3.66 -8.93 -23.08
C GLN A 145 3.57 -7.58 -23.81
N ALA A 146 3.01 -6.55 -23.16
CA ALA A 146 2.92 -5.21 -23.74
C ALA A 146 4.30 -4.61 -23.99
N LYS A 147 5.22 -4.75 -23.02
CA LYS A 147 6.61 -4.33 -23.16
C LYS A 147 7.29 -5.05 -24.34
N ALA A 148 7.20 -6.38 -24.39
CA ALA A 148 7.80 -7.17 -25.46
C ALA A 148 7.24 -6.79 -26.84
N LYS A 149 5.93 -6.54 -26.94
CA LYS A 149 5.29 -6.07 -28.17
C LYS A 149 5.85 -4.70 -28.62
N ILE A 150 5.98 -3.76 -27.70
CA ILE A 150 6.57 -2.44 -27.98
C ILE A 150 8.01 -2.59 -28.48
N GLU A 151 8.83 -3.39 -27.78
CA GLU A 151 10.22 -3.63 -28.15
C GLU A 151 10.34 -4.34 -29.52
N ASP A 152 9.46 -5.30 -29.82
CA ASP A 152 9.39 -6.00 -31.10
C ASP A 152 9.02 -5.06 -32.25
N THR A 153 8.00 -4.20 -32.07
CA THR A 153 7.63 -3.15 -33.05
C THR A 153 8.81 -2.23 -33.34
N TRP A 154 9.54 -1.81 -32.29
CA TRP A 154 10.73 -0.97 -32.47
C TRP A 154 11.87 -1.72 -33.18
N ALA A 155 12.10 -3.00 -32.85
CA ALA A 155 13.14 -3.82 -33.47
C ALA A 155 12.86 -4.10 -34.95
N LYS A 156 11.59 -4.23 -35.33
CA LYS A 156 11.14 -4.38 -36.73
C LYS A 156 11.24 -3.09 -37.53
N GLY A 157 11.44 -1.93 -36.87
CA GLY A 157 11.52 -0.64 -37.54
C GLY A 157 10.20 -0.22 -38.19
N GLU A 158 9.07 -0.70 -37.67
CA GLU A 158 7.75 -0.27 -38.14
C GLU A 158 7.58 1.23 -37.95
N SER A 159 6.97 1.92 -38.92
CA SER A 159 6.79 3.36 -38.87
C SER A 159 5.97 3.77 -37.65
N LYS A 160 6.51 4.71 -36.87
CA LYS A 160 5.81 5.32 -35.74
C LYS A 160 4.56 6.06 -36.25
N PRO A 161 3.37 5.78 -35.72
CA PRO A 161 2.19 6.54 -36.06
C PRO A 161 2.29 7.96 -35.47
N ASP A 162 1.78 8.96 -36.20
CA ASP A 162 1.67 10.34 -35.70
C ASP A 162 0.70 10.45 -34.51
N VAL A 163 -0.29 9.55 -34.46
CA VAL A 163 -1.31 9.47 -33.41
C VAL A 163 -1.52 8.00 -33.02
N PHE A 164 -1.40 7.70 -31.73
CA PHE A 164 -1.63 6.36 -31.19
C PHE A 164 -3.12 6.11 -30.93
N ALA A 165 -3.57 4.87 -31.11
CA ALA A 165 -4.93 4.46 -30.79
C ALA A 165 -5.11 4.20 -29.28
N PRO A 166 -6.30 4.40 -28.70
CA PRO A 166 -6.55 4.09 -27.29
C PRO A 166 -6.20 2.64 -26.93
N GLY A 167 -5.32 2.46 -25.95
CA GLY A 167 -4.80 1.15 -25.53
C GLY A 167 -3.52 0.72 -26.23
N GLU A 168 -3.03 1.49 -27.21
CA GLU A 168 -1.78 1.21 -27.92
C GLU A 168 -0.58 1.65 -27.10
N GLY A 169 0.32 0.71 -26.82
CA GLY A 169 1.59 0.97 -26.14
C GLY A 169 2.59 1.68 -27.06
N PHE A 170 3.21 2.76 -26.59
CA PHE A 170 4.13 3.57 -27.40
C PHE A 170 5.45 3.93 -26.72
N ALA A 171 5.56 3.72 -25.41
CA ALA A 171 6.75 4.01 -24.64
C ALA A 171 6.93 3.04 -23.47
N ILE A 172 8.12 3.04 -22.88
CA ILE A 172 8.41 2.37 -21.61
C ILE A 172 8.89 3.44 -20.63
N MET A 173 8.27 3.49 -19.46
CA MET A 173 8.67 4.37 -18.37
C MET A 173 9.51 3.60 -17.35
N TYR A 174 10.61 4.23 -16.94
CA TYR A 174 11.52 3.75 -15.91
C TYR A 174 11.56 4.76 -14.76
N ILE A 175 11.42 4.28 -13.53
CA ILE A 175 11.64 5.08 -12.32
C ILE A 175 12.64 4.31 -11.44
N PRO A 176 13.96 4.46 -11.69
CA PRO A 176 14.99 3.63 -11.08
C PRO A 176 14.93 3.60 -9.54
N LYS A 177 14.64 4.75 -8.92
CA LYS A 177 14.52 4.88 -7.47
C LYS A 177 13.47 3.96 -6.85
N LEU A 178 12.45 3.60 -7.62
CA LEU A 178 11.31 2.81 -7.18
C LEU A 178 11.31 1.39 -7.78
N ASP A 179 12.32 1.03 -8.56
CA ASP A 179 12.38 -0.23 -9.32
C ASP A 179 11.14 -0.45 -10.20
N VAL A 180 10.68 0.62 -10.85
CA VAL A 180 9.51 0.58 -11.75
C VAL A 180 9.99 0.56 -13.20
N VAL A 181 9.51 -0.43 -13.95
CA VAL A 181 9.57 -0.50 -15.41
C VAL A 181 8.16 -0.80 -15.92
N VAL A 182 7.55 0.13 -16.64
CA VAL A 182 6.13 0.02 -17.00
C VAL A 182 5.87 0.52 -18.43
N PRO A 183 5.14 -0.22 -19.28
CA PRO A 183 4.68 0.29 -20.56
C PRO A 183 3.74 1.48 -20.39
N VAL A 184 3.89 2.45 -21.28
CA VAL A 184 2.97 3.58 -21.44
C VAL A 184 2.12 3.33 -22.67
N ALA A 185 0.80 3.39 -22.49
CA ALA A 185 -0.16 3.30 -23.57
C ALA A 185 -0.99 4.57 -23.69
N GLU A 186 -1.55 4.80 -24.89
CA GLU A 186 -2.43 5.94 -25.13
C GLU A 186 -3.78 5.75 -24.46
N GLY A 187 -4.26 6.78 -23.77
CA GLY A 187 -5.54 6.77 -23.07
C GLY A 187 -5.47 6.23 -21.64
N ILE A 188 -6.47 6.57 -20.83
CA ILE A 188 -6.54 6.26 -19.39
C ILE A 188 -7.68 5.29 -19.05
N SER A 189 -8.12 4.50 -20.03
CA SER A 189 -9.17 3.51 -19.85
C SER A 189 -8.73 2.43 -18.87
N LYS A 190 -9.54 2.15 -17.84
CA LYS A 190 -9.29 1.05 -16.90
C LYS A 190 -9.12 -0.30 -17.60
N PRO A 191 -10.11 -0.83 -18.33
CA PRO A 191 -10.02 -2.18 -18.90
C PRO A 191 -9.01 -2.31 -20.06
N LYS A 192 -8.72 -1.22 -20.78
CA LYS A 192 -7.81 -1.27 -21.93
C LYS A 192 -6.36 -0.98 -21.56
N VAL A 193 -6.13 -0.21 -20.49
CA VAL A 193 -4.80 0.31 -20.13
C VAL A 193 -4.45 0.01 -18.68
N LEU A 194 -5.13 0.66 -17.73
CA LEU A 194 -4.66 0.69 -16.33
C LEU A 194 -4.75 -0.66 -15.64
N ASP A 195 -5.84 -1.42 -15.86
CA ASP A 195 -6.03 -2.75 -15.27
C ASP A 195 -5.10 -3.80 -15.89
N LYS A 196 -4.39 -3.45 -16.97
CA LYS A 196 -3.36 -4.30 -17.59
C LYS A 196 -1.95 -4.08 -17.03
N GLY A 197 -1.84 -3.30 -15.96
CA GLY A 197 -0.57 -2.93 -15.34
C GLY A 197 0.23 -1.87 -16.07
N MET A 198 -0.32 -1.29 -17.13
CA MET A 198 0.31 -0.18 -17.86
C MET A 198 -0.03 1.18 -17.21
N VAL A 199 0.75 2.20 -17.56
CA VAL A 199 0.39 3.60 -17.30
C VAL A 199 -0.24 4.21 -18.55
N GLY A 200 -1.26 5.04 -18.36
CA GLY A 200 -2.03 5.62 -19.45
C GLY A 200 -1.71 7.09 -19.67
N HIS A 201 -1.36 7.48 -20.89
CA HIS A 201 -1.24 8.88 -21.28
C HIS A 201 -2.63 9.54 -21.36
N TYR A 202 -2.74 10.76 -20.85
CA TYR A 202 -3.92 11.59 -21.06
C TYR A 202 -3.97 12.06 -22.52
N GLY A 203 -4.44 11.20 -23.42
CA GLY A 203 -4.41 11.41 -24.87
C GLY A 203 -5.72 11.89 -25.51
N GLU A 204 -6.81 11.89 -24.76
CA GLU A 204 -8.16 11.99 -25.32
C GLU A 204 -8.90 13.28 -24.92
N GLY A 205 -9.62 13.85 -25.89
CA GLY A 205 -10.56 14.95 -25.68
C GLY A 205 -9.94 16.19 -25.01
N LYS A 206 -10.66 16.77 -24.04
CA LYS A 206 -10.23 17.98 -23.32
C LYS A 206 -9.05 17.76 -22.38
N LEU A 207 -8.71 16.50 -22.10
CA LEU A 207 -7.60 16.15 -21.22
C LEU A 207 -6.33 15.85 -22.02
N LYS A 208 -6.35 15.95 -23.36
CA LYS A 208 -5.18 15.65 -24.19
C LYS A 208 -3.97 16.48 -23.77
N THR A 209 -2.88 15.79 -23.45
CA THR A 209 -1.60 16.39 -23.06
C THR A 209 -0.51 16.19 -24.12
N ALA A 210 0.63 16.85 -23.95
CA ALA A 210 1.73 16.84 -24.91
C ALA A 210 2.48 15.50 -24.88
N MET A 211 3.06 15.08 -25.99
CA MET A 211 3.93 13.90 -26.07
C MET A 211 5.34 14.21 -25.55
N PRO A 212 6.13 13.19 -25.15
CA PRO A 212 7.52 13.42 -24.71
C PRO A 212 8.38 14.14 -25.76
N SER A 213 8.13 13.87 -27.05
CA SER A 213 8.84 14.47 -28.19
C SER A 213 8.47 15.93 -28.47
N ASP A 214 7.36 16.42 -27.93
CA ASP A 214 6.92 17.79 -28.17
C ASP A 214 7.92 18.78 -27.56
N LYS A 215 8.15 19.89 -28.27
CA LYS A 215 9.15 20.89 -27.88
C LYS A 215 8.80 21.65 -26.61
N GLN A 216 7.53 21.62 -26.21
CA GLN A 216 7.02 22.18 -24.97
C GLN A 216 5.69 21.51 -24.62
N GLY A 217 5.30 21.62 -23.35
CA GLY A 217 4.05 21.10 -22.82
C GLY A 217 4.29 20.23 -21.60
N ASN A 218 3.24 19.51 -21.23
CA ASN A 218 3.22 18.61 -20.09
C ASN A 218 2.82 17.23 -20.61
N PHE A 219 3.65 16.21 -20.40
CA PHE A 219 3.31 14.83 -20.67
C PHE A 219 2.70 14.22 -19.42
N ALA A 220 1.38 14.05 -19.41
CA ALA A 220 0.69 13.54 -18.23
C ALA A 220 0.32 12.07 -18.38
N VAL A 221 0.53 11.29 -17.33
CA VAL A 221 0.15 9.88 -17.27
C VAL A 221 -0.58 9.54 -15.96
N ALA A 222 -1.48 8.57 -16.02
CA ALA A 222 -2.17 7.98 -14.89
C ALA A 222 -1.71 6.54 -14.66
N GLY A 223 -1.61 6.13 -13.40
CA GLY A 223 -1.24 4.75 -13.02
C GLY A 223 -1.88 4.33 -11.70
N HIS A 224 -2.11 3.02 -11.56
CA HIS A 224 -2.67 2.47 -10.32
C HIS A 224 -1.72 2.61 -9.13
N ARG A 225 -2.30 2.81 -7.94
CA ARG A 225 -1.57 2.91 -6.66
C ARG A 225 -1.43 1.58 -5.94
N ASN A 226 -2.41 0.68 -6.05
CA ASN A 226 -2.52 -0.47 -5.14
C ASN A 226 -2.89 -1.79 -5.84
N THR A 227 -3.10 -1.77 -7.16
CA THR A 227 -3.56 -2.93 -7.93
C THR A 227 -2.85 -2.99 -9.27
N HIS A 228 -2.92 -4.16 -9.92
CA HIS A 228 -2.43 -4.43 -11.27
C HIS A 228 -0.99 -3.92 -11.45
N GLY A 229 -0.04 -4.52 -10.73
CA GLY A 229 1.38 -4.12 -10.76
C GLY A 229 1.69 -2.82 -10.01
N GLU A 230 0.68 -2.00 -9.69
CA GLU A 230 0.77 -0.81 -8.82
C GLU A 230 1.94 0.14 -9.15
N PRO A 231 2.13 0.53 -10.44
CA PRO A 231 3.34 1.23 -10.90
C PRO A 231 3.58 2.55 -10.17
N PHE A 232 2.52 3.20 -9.66
CA PHE A 232 2.62 4.48 -8.95
C PHE A 232 2.40 4.38 -7.45
N ARG A 233 2.56 3.18 -6.85
CA ARG A 233 2.36 3.00 -5.41
C ARG A 233 3.17 3.97 -4.56
N TYR A 234 4.45 4.10 -4.91
CA TYR A 234 5.47 4.76 -4.12
C TYR A 234 6.02 6.04 -4.75
N ILE A 235 5.30 6.67 -5.68
CA ILE A 235 5.75 7.95 -6.29
C ILE A 235 5.87 9.06 -5.24
N ASN A 236 5.22 8.93 -4.08
CA ASN A 236 5.41 9.81 -2.93
C ASN A 236 6.80 9.74 -2.28
N ARG A 237 7.60 8.72 -2.62
CA ARG A 237 8.97 8.57 -2.12
C ARG A 237 10.01 9.25 -3.01
N LEU A 238 9.61 9.72 -4.19
CA LEU A 238 10.48 10.50 -5.05
C LEU A 238 10.83 11.84 -4.41
N LYS A 239 12.06 12.26 -4.60
CA LYS A 239 12.62 13.52 -4.13
C LYS A 239 13.05 14.36 -5.33
N PRO A 240 13.17 15.70 -5.16
CA PRO A 240 13.71 16.55 -6.22
C PRO A 240 15.04 16.01 -6.76
N GLY A 241 15.15 15.90 -8.08
CA GLY A 241 16.31 15.32 -8.78
C GLY A 241 16.23 13.82 -9.07
N ASP A 242 15.30 13.07 -8.48
CA ASP A 242 15.15 11.64 -8.81
C ASP A 242 14.72 11.47 -10.28
N PRO A 243 15.36 10.59 -11.06
CA PRO A 243 15.09 10.45 -12.49
C PRO A 243 13.81 9.68 -12.77
N ILE A 244 13.06 10.16 -13.78
CA ILE A 244 11.93 9.50 -14.43
C ILE A 244 12.26 9.47 -15.92
N VAL A 245 12.53 8.29 -16.48
CA VAL A 245 12.97 8.14 -17.86
C VAL A 245 11.84 7.56 -18.71
N VAL A 246 11.54 8.19 -19.83
CA VAL A 246 10.58 7.69 -20.83
C VAL A 246 11.35 7.29 -22.09
N GLU A 247 11.35 6.00 -22.40
CA GLU A 247 11.92 5.44 -23.62
C GLU A 247 10.84 5.32 -24.68
N THR A 248 11.08 5.90 -25.85
CA THR A 248 10.27 5.70 -27.05
C THR A 248 11.08 4.96 -28.11
N GLN A 249 10.47 4.75 -29.29
CA GLN A 249 11.17 4.21 -30.46
C GLN A 249 12.43 5.00 -30.81
N ASP A 250 12.39 6.32 -30.67
CA ASP A 250 13.39 7.23 -31.21
C ASP A 250 14.40 7.72 -30.17
N ALA A 251 13.97 7.87 -28.90
CA ALA A 251 14.75 8.57 -27.89
C ALA A 251 14.41 8.16 -26.45
N TYR A 252 15.33 8.46 -25.55
CA TYR A 252 15.12 8.52 -24.11
C TYR A 252 14.88 9.98 -23.70
N TYR A 253 13.85 10.20 -22.90
CA TYR A 253 13.51 11.49 -22.29
C TYR A 253 13.69 11.37 -20.78
N THR A 254 14.74 11.98 -20.23
CA THR A 254 15.01 11.96 -18.79
C THR A 254 14.43 13.21 -18.17
N TYR A 255 13.47 13.01 -17.27
CA TYR A 255 12.91 14.05 -16.41
C TYR A 255 13.48 13.90 -15.01
N GLU A 256 13.70 15.02 -14.33
CA GLU A 256 13.96 15.03 -12.89
C GLU A 256 12.69 15.42 -12.16
N MET A 257 12.35 14.66 -11.11
CA MET A 257 11.27 15.03 -10.20
C MET A 257 11.55 16.43 -9.64
N ALA A 258 10.53 17.29 -9.59
CA ALA A 258 10.65 18.67 -9.16
C ALA A 258 9.81 18.95 -7.90
N SER A 259 8.54 18.55 -7.92
CA SER A 259 7.59 18.87 -6.84
C SER A 259 6.47 17.84 -6.75
N ILE A 260 5.75 17.86 -5.63
CA ILE A 260 4.66 16.94 -5.32
C ILE A 260 3.48 17.71 -4.72
N LEU A 261 2.26 17.36 -5.15
CA LEU A 261 1.02 17.69 -4.46
C LEU A 261 0.47 16.40 -3.86
N PRO A 262 0.65 16.17 -2.54
CA PRO A 262 0.32 14.89 -1.91
C PRO A 262 -1.15 14.51 -2.01
N GLN A 263 -2.03 15.51 -2.12
CA GLN A 263 -3.48 15.31 -2.17
C GLN A 263 -4.18 16.48 -2.90
N THR A 264 -5.06 16.14 -3.85
CA THR A 264 -5.97 17.07 -4.52
C THR A 264 -7.30 16.38 -4.88
N ALA A 265 -8.35 17.16 -5.13
CA ALA A 265 -9.61 16.63 -5.62
C ALA A 265 -9.45 15.96 -7.00
N PRO A 266 -10.16 14.86 -7.30
CA PRO A 266 -10.12 14.22 -8.62
C PRO A 266 -10.54 15.13 -9.78
N SER A 267 -11.33 16.17 -9.51
CA SER A 267 -11.77 17.18 -10.47
C SER A 267 -10.73 18.27 -10.78
N ASN A 268 -9.60 18.32 -10.07
CA ASN A 268 -8.56 19.29 -10.32
C ASN A 268 -7.73 18.90 -11.56
N ILE A 269 -8.27 19.19 -12.74
CA ILE A 269 -7.62 18.91 -14.02
C ILE A 269 -6.48 19.89 -14.35
N SER A 270 -6.37 21.02 -13.65
CA SER A 270 -5.33 22.03 -13.94
C SER A 270 -3.91 21.57 -13.62
N VAL A 271 -3.78 20.45 -12.90
CA VAL A 271 -2.50 19.80 -12.59
C VAL A 271 -1.85 19.15 -13.81
N ILE A 272 -2.60 18.96 -14.90
CA ILE A 272 -2.10 18.44 -16.18
C ILE A 272 -2.07 19.50 -17.28
N ASP A 273 -2.31 20.79 -16.95
CA ASP A 273 -2.18 21.91 -17.91
C ASP A 273 -0.75 21.96 -18.49
N PRO A 274 -0.52 22.57 -19.68
CA PRO A 274 0.81 22.68 -20.29
C PRO A 274 1.86 23.33 -19.39
N VAL A 275 1.44 24.26 -18.53
CA VAL A 275 2.21 24.73 -17.37
C VAL A 275 1.39 24.34 -16.13
N PRO A 276 1.69 23.22 -15.47
CA PRO A 276 0.78 22.60 -14.52
C PRO A 276 0.62 23.43 -13.26
N LYS A 277 -0.62 23.77 -12.90
CA LYS A 277 -0.89 24.62 -11.73
C LYS A 277 -0.55 23.90 -10.43
N GLY A 278 0.10 24.63 -9.51
CA GLY A 278 0.56 24.10 -8.23
C GLY A 278 1.93 23.40 -8.26
N SER A 279 2.51 23.19 -9.45
CA SER A 279 3.83 22.57 -9.60
C SER A 279 5.00 23.47 -9.18
N GLY A 280 4.80 24.79 -9.17
CA GLY A 280 5.86 25.79 -9.01
C GLY A 280 6.52 26.22 -10.33
N PHE A 281 6.18 25.61 -11.47
CA PHE A 281 6.62 26.08 -12.77
C PHE A 281 5.88 27.36 -13.17
N THR A 282 6.62 28.35 -13.67
CA THR A 282 6.11 29.71 -13.94
C THR A 282 5.97 30.05 -15.43
N GLY A 283 6.44 29.18 -16.33
CA GLY A 283 6.40 29.42 -17.77
C GLY A 283 6.44 28.14 -18.61
N PRO A 284 6.42 28.27 -19.95
CA PRO A 284 6.53 27.14 -20.85
C PRO A 284 7.81 26.32 -20.62
N GLY A 285 7.69 25.02 -20.75
CA GLY A 285 8.78 24.06 -20.58
C GLY A 285 8.36 22.68 -21.05
N ARG A 286 9.16 21.67 -20.73
CA ARG A 286 8.85 20.26 -21.01
C ARG A 286 8.73 19.54 -19.68
N TYR A 287 7.50 19.22 -19.32
CA TYR A 287 7.14 18.68 -18.02
C TYR A 287 6.60 17.26 -18.14
N ILE A 288 6.66 16.52 -17.05
CA ILE A 288 5.95 15.26 -16.87
C ILE A 288 5.06 15.36 -15.64
N THR A 289 3.87 14.78 -15.70
CA THR A 289 2.94 14.69 -14.57
C THR A 289 2.53 13.25 -14.34
N LEU A 290 2.79 12.73 -13.15
CA LEU A 290 2.33 11.40 -12.72
C LEU A 290 1.11 11.57 -11.82
N THR A 291 -0.01 10.93 -12.15
CA THR A 291 -1.23 10.99 -11.35
C THR A 291 -1.62 9.60 -10.83
N THR A 292 -2.02 9.53 -9.57
CA THR A 292 -2.53 8.28 -8.98
C THR A 292 -3.56 8.56 -7.88
N CYS A 293 -4.27 7.53 -7.42
CA CYS A 293 -5.24 7.64 -6.32
C CYS A 293 -4.55 7.88 -4.98
N THR A 294 -5.22 8.48 -4.00
CA THR A 294 -4.72 8.59 -2.62
C THR A 294 -5.89 8.85 -1.66
N PRO A 295 -5.82 8.46 -0.36
CA PRO A 295 -4.87 7.54 0.28
C PRO A 295 -4.86 6.12 -0.32
N GLU A 296 -3.92 5.27 0.13
CA GLU A 296 -3.84 3.88 -0.32
C GLU A 296 -5.16 3.13 -0.09
N PHE A 297 -5.49 2.22 -1.02
CA PHE A 297 -6.71 1.42 -1.03
C PHE A 297 -8.03 2.21 -1.16
N THR A 298 -7.94 3.49 -1.52
CA THR A 298 -9.09 4.36 -1.80
C THR A 298 -8.93 5.07 -3.14
N SER A 299 -10.00 5.71 -3.63
CA SER A 299 -9.97 6.55 -4.83
C SER A 299 -10.49 7.96 -4.59
N THR A 300 -10.54 8.39 -3.32
CA THR A 300 -11.15 9.64 -2.87
C THR A 300 -10.44 10.87 -3.42
N TYR A 301 -9.11 10.87 -3.39
CA TYR A 301 -8.28 11.97 -3.86
C TYR A 301 -7.27 11.50 -4.91
N ARG A 302 -6.49 12.45 -5.42
CA ARG A 302 -5.35 12.20 -6.30
C ARG A 302 -4.06 12.73 -5.67
N MET A 303 -2.98 12.00 -5.89
CA MET A 303 -1.62 12.45 -5.64
C MET A 303 -0.97 12.78 -6.99
N ILE A 304 -0.24 13.89 -7.03
CA ILE A 304 0.39 14.39 -8.25
C ILE A 304 1.89 14.59 -8.02
N VAL A 305 2.71 14.05 -8.90
CA VAL A 305 4.15 14.32 -8.96
C VAL A 305 4.46 14.99 -10.28
N TRP A 306 5.24 16.07 -10.23
CA TRP A 306 5.73 16.76 -11.41
C TRP A 306 7.24 16.59 -11.57
N GLY A 307 7.68 16.49 -12.82
CA GLY A 307 9.09 16.54 -13.19
C GLY A 307 9.33 17.46 -14.38
N LYS A 308 10.59 17.82 -14.58
CA LYS A 308 11.05 18.68 -15.68
C LYS A 308 12.10 17.93 -16.50
N LEU A 309 12.01 18.02 -17.82
CA LEU A 309 12.97 17.38 -18.70
C LEU A 309 14.37 17.99 -18.53
N VAL A 310 15.38 17.13 -18.42
CA VAL A 310 16.80 17.51 -18.33
C VAL A 310 17.65 16.93 -19.46
N GLU A 311 17.24 15.82 -20.07
CA GLU A 311 17.95 15.21 -21.20
C GLU A 311 16.96 14.64 -22.23
N GLU A 312 17.22 14.91 -23.51
CA GLU A 312 16.67 14.16 -24.63
C GLU A 312 17.84 13.48 -25.35
N ARG A 313 17.82 12.15 -25.39
CA ARG A 313 18.91 11.34 -25.92
C ARG A 313 18.39 10.42 -27.01
N PRO A 314 18.84 10.56 -28.27
CA PRO A 314 18.50 9.61 -29.33
C PRO A 314 18.84 8.17 -28.93
N ARG A 315 17.96 7.23 -29.23
CA ARG A 315 18.12 5.81 -28.85
C ARG A 315 19.40 5.20 -29.41
N SER A 316 19.84 5.66 -30.58
CA SER A 316 21.11 5.28 -31.22
C SER A 316 22.36 5.61 -30.38
N LYS A 317 22.25 6.50 -29.38
CA LYS A 317 23.33 6.81 -28.43
C LYS A 317 23.34 5.89 -27.20
N GLY A 318 22.48 4.87 -27.14
CA GLY A 318 22.35 3.96 -26.02
C GLY A 318 21.63 4.57 -24.80
N LYS A 319 21.47 3.76 -23.75
CA LYS A 319 20.75 4.13 -22.53
C LYS A 319 21.39 5.34 -21.82
N PRO A 320 20.59 6.24 -21.22
CA PRO A 320 21.12 7.35 -20.43
C PRO A 320 21.74 6.85 -19.12
N THR A 321 22.61 7.66 -18.51
CA THR A 321 23.30 7.34 -17.25
C THR A 321 22.34 6.94 -16.14
N ALA A 322 21.15 7.55 -16.11
CA ALA A 322 20.09 7.24 -15.16
C ALA A 322 19.62 5.77 -15.16
N LEU A 323 19.89 4.99 -16.22
CA LEU A 323 19.47 3.59 -16.36
C LEU A 323 20.61 2.56 -16.31
N VAL A 324 21.86 3.00 -16.12
CA VAL A 324 23.05 2.13 -16.15
C VAL A 324 23.87 2.17 -14.86
N GLY A 325 23.38 2.87 -13.84
CA GLY A 325 24.02 3.03 -12.52
C GLY A 325 23.37 2.19 -11.42
#